data_AF-A0A1H0UW35-F1
#
_entry.id   AF-A0A1H0UW35-F1
#
_cell.length_a   1.000
_cell.length_b   1.000
_cell.length_c   1.000
_cell.angle_alpha   90.00
_cell.angle_beta   90.00
_cell.angle_gamma   90.00
#
_symmetry.space_group_name_H-M   'P 1'
#
loop_
_entity.id
_entity.type
_entity.pdbx_description
1 polymer ?
#
loop_
_entity_poly.entity_id
_entity_poly.type
_entity_poly.pdbx_seq_one_letter_code
_entity_poly.pdbx_strand_id
1 'polypeptide(L)'
;MSRERMRLKLNLGLARLEKWAGSAGQVEKNALYKALFAVADGTVYNTYKVLDDVARDGEFFVVVRENLIVKICFREPDVFGVLYIGAPEEAAETEVEIT
;
A
#
# COMPACT_ATOMS: atom_id res chain seq x y z
N MET A 1 -24.60 7.40 15.70
CA MET A 1 -23.34 6.77 16.11
C MET A 1 -22.21 7.49 15.41
N SER A 2 -21.44 8.29 16.12
CA SER A 2 -20.24 8.91 15.56
C SER A 2 -19.25 7.79 15.30
N ARG A 3 -19.00 7.45 14.02
CA ARG A 3 -17.87 6.60 13.66
C ARG A 3 -16.63 7.40 14.06
N GLU A 4 -16.06 7.11 15.22
CA GLU A 4 -14.68 7.46 15.50
C GLU A 4 -13.89 7.04 14.26
N ARG A 5 -13.14 7.96 13.63
CA ARG A 5 -12.37 7.61 12.43
C ARG A 5 -11.37 6.54 12.85
N MET A 6 -11.73 5.29 12.60
CA MET A 6 -10.95 4.14 12.99
C MET A 6 -9.69 4.18 12.15
N ARG A 7 -8.58 4.58 12.78
CA ARG A 7 -7.28 4.62 12.12
C ARG A 7 -6.81 3.18 11.95
N LEU A 8 -6.61 2.79 10.71
CA LEU A 8 -6.13 1.46 10.35
C LEU A 8 -4.67 1.33 10.79
N LYS A 9 -4.30 0.17 11.32
CA LYS A 9 -2.93 -0.15 11.73
C LYS A 9 -2.22 -0.89 10.61
N LEU A 10 -0.92 -0.69 10.48
CA LEU A 10 -0.07 -1.52 9.63
C LEU A 10 0.42 -2.73 10.44
N ASN A 11 -0.01 -3.96 10.12
CA ASN A 11 0.49 -5.18 10.78
C ASN A 11 1.31 -6.11 9.89
N LEU A 12 1.15 -5.99 8.57
CA LEU A 12 1.76 -6.90 7.61
C LEU A 12 2.65 -6.13 6.64
N GLY A 13 3.82 -6.70 6.32
CA GLY A 13 4.73 -6.11 5.36
C GLY A 13 5.63 -5.00 5.93
N LEU A 14 5.72 -4.87 7.26
CA LEU A 14 6.62 -3.90 7.89
C LEU A 14 8.09 -4.14 7.49
N ALA A 15 8.57 -5.38 7.54
CA ALA A 15 9.92 -5.73 7.10
C ALA A 15 10.17 -5.39 5.61
N ARG A 16 9.14 -5.53 4.76
CA ARG A 16 9.21 -5.14 3.34
C ARG A 16 9.31 -3.63 3.21
N LEU A 17 8.51 -2.88 3.95
CA LEU A 17 8.56 -1.42 4.01
C LEU A 17 9.93 -0.92 4.48
N GLU A 18 10.46 -1.50 5.54
CA GLU A 18 11.79 -1.18 6.08
C GLU A 18 12.91 -1.48 5.08
N LYS A 19 12.86 -2.65 4.43
CA LYS A 19 13.83 -3.04 3.40
C LYS A 19 13.81 -2.06 2.22
N TRP A 20 12.63 -1.75 1.69
CA TRP A 20 12.47 -0.79 0.59
C TRP A 20 12.94 0.61 1.00
N ALA A 21 12.58 1.05 2.21
CA ALA A 21 13.03 2.33 2.75
C ALA A 21 14.55 2.35 2.97
N GLY A 22 15.22 1.22 3.18
CA GLY A 22 16.68 1.16 3.28
C GLY A 22 17.39 1.70 2.02
N SER A 23 16.82 1.43 0.84
CA SER A 23 17.41 1.81 -0.46
C SER A 23 16.75 3.03 -1.13
N ALA A 24 15.53 3.40 -0.75
CA ALA A 24 14.77 4.47 -1.41
C ALA A 24 15.31 5.88 -1.10
N GLY A 25 15.16 6.79 -2.06
CA GLY A 25 15.46 8.20 -1.90
C GLY A 25 14.47 8.91 -0.97
N GLN A 26 14.87 10.04 -0.37
CA GLN A 26 14.00 10.77 0.57
C GLN A 26 12.68 11.24 -0.05
N VAL A 27 12.71 11.64 -1.33
CA VAL A 27 11.51 12.07 -2.06
C VAL A 27 10.50 10.93 -2.20
N GLU A 28 10.97 9.72 -2.50
CA GLU A 28 10.13 8.53 -2.65
C GLU A 28 9.56 8.09 -1.32
N LYS A 29 10.39 8.06 -0.26
CA LYS A 29 9.96 7.79 1.12
C LYS A 29 8.82 8.71 1.53
N ASN A 30 9.00 10.01 1.33
CA ASN A 30 7.99 11.01 1.69
C ASN A 30 6.68 10.79 0.92
N ALA A 31 6.76 10.45 -0.37
CA ALA A 31 5.59 10.18 -1.19
C ALA A 31 4.86 8.90 -0.72
N LEU A 32 5.59 7.81 -0.48
CA LEU A 32 5.02 6.55 0.00
C LEU A 32 4.39 6.70 1.38
N TYR A 33 5.08 7.33 2.34
CA TYR A 33 4.53 7.50 3.68
C TYR A 33 3.26 8.34 3.68
N LYS A 34 3.16 9.37 2.84
CA LYS A 34 1.90 10.12 2.65
C LYS A 34 0.78 9.20 2.15
N ALA A 35 1.07 8.31 1.21
CA ALA A 35 0.09 7.34 0.73
C ALA A 35 -0.34 6.37 1.85
N LEU A 36 0.61 5.85 2.64
CA LEU A 36 0.30 4.96 3.77
C LEU A 36 -0.50 5.67 4.87
N PHE A 37 -0.25 6.95 5.14
CA PHE A 37 -1.09 7.73 6.05
C PHE A 37 -2.50 7.92 5.52
N ALA A 38 -2.66 8.17 4.21
CA ALA A 38 -3.98 8.25 3.58
C ALA A 38 -4.72 6.91 3.60
N VAL A 39 -4.00 5.78 3.55
CA VAL A 39 -4.59 4.45 3.78
C VAL A 39 -5.03 4.35 5.24
N ALA A 40 -4.14 4.68 6.18
CA ALA A 40 -4.40 4.58 7.61
C ALA A 40 -5.60 5.41 8.08
N ASP A 41 -5.83 6.60 7.51
CA ASP A 41 -6.93 7.48 7.88
C ASP A 41 -8.19 7.34 7.00
N GLY A 42 -8.15 6.43 6.02
CA GLY A 42 -9.26 6.13 5.12
C GLY A 42 -9.50 7.16 4.01
N THR A 43 -8.55 8.08 3.77
CA THR A 43 -8.67 9.11 2.72
C THR A 43 -8.00 8.74 1.39
N VAL A 44 -7.39 7.55 1.28
CA VAL A 44 -6.64 7.10 0.10
C VAL A 44 -7.42 7.22 -1.20
N TYR A 45 -8.69 6.80 -1.23
CA TYR A 45 -9.55 6.86 -2.43
C TYR A 45 -9.89 8.28 -2.87
N ASN A 46 -9.75 9.27 -1.98
CA ASN A 46 -9.99 10.68 -2.30
C ASN A 46 -8.70 11.40 -2.72
N THR A 47 -7.54 10.85 -2.39
CA THR A 47 -6.23 11.52 -2.51
C THR A 47 -5.35 10.91 -3.60
N TYR A 48 -5.56 9.63 -3.89
CA TYR A 48 -4.73 8.86 -4.82
C TYR A 48 -5.59 8.12 -5.84
N LYS A 49 -4.99 7.85 -6.99
CA LYS A 49 -5.53 6.87 -7.94
C LYS A 49 -5.34 5.48 -7.34
N VAL A 50 -6.45 4.76 -7.18
CA VAL A 50 -6.48 3.38 -6.69
C VAL A 50 -6.90 2.45 -7.83
N LEU A 51 -6.23 1.31 -7.93
CA LEU A 51 -6.53 0.25 -8.90
C LEU A 51 -6.84 -1.03 -8.13
N ASP A 52 -8.08 -1.50 -8.21
CA ASP A 52 -8.47 -2.74 -7.55
C ASP A 52 -7.82 -3.96 -8.21
N ASP A 53 -7.38 -4.92 -7.41
CA ASP A 53 -6.96 -6.22 -7.91
C ASP A 53 -8.20 -7.11 -8.07
N VAL A 54 -8.72 -7.17 -9.30
CA VAL A 54 -9.93 -7.95 -9.62
C VAL A 54 -9.76 -9.46 -9.42
N ALA A 55 -8.53 -9.96 -9.28
CA ALA A 55 -8.27 -11.37 -9.00
C ALA A 55 -8.25 -11.68 -7.50
N ARG A 56 -8.09 -10.67 -6.64
CA ARG A 56 -7.91 -10.83 -5.19
C ARG A 56 -8.74 -9.83 -4.40
N ASP A 57 -9.88 -10.29 -3.92
CA ASP A 57 -10.77 -9.49 -3.07
C ASP A 57 -10.02 -8.89 -1.87
N GLY A 58 -10.19 -7.58 -1.68
CA GLY A 58 -9.57 -6.85 -0.59
C GLY A 58 -8.10 -6.45 -0.83
N GLU A 59 -7.55 -6.71 -2.03
CA GLU A 59 -6.26 -6.18 -2.47
C GLU A 59 -6.43 -5.06 -3.51
N PHE A 60 -5.58 -4.04 -3.44
CA PHE A 60 -5.57 -2.94 -4.41
C PHE A 60 -4.19 -2.28 -4.47
N PHE A 61 -3.93 -1.59 -5.57
CA PHE A 61 -2.74 -0.78 -5.77
C PHE A 61 -3.05 0.70 -5.58
N VAL A 62 -2.16 1.40 -4.88
CA VAL A 62 -2.16 2.85 -4.79
C VAL A 62 -1.06 3.37 -5.71
N VAL A 63 -1.43 4.20 -6.68
CA VAL A 63 -0.46 4.87 -7.56
C VAL A 63 0.12 6.06 -6.81
N VAL A 64 1.32 5.91 -6.26
CA VAL A 64 1.98 6.93 -5.43
C VAL A 64 2.55 8.04 -6.31
N ARG A 65 3.17 7.65 -7.44
CA ARG A 65 3.71 8.51 -8.51
C ARG A 65 4.04 7.66 -9.74
N GLU A 66 4.54 8.28 -10.80
CA GLU A 66 4.80 7.66 -12.11
C GLU A 66 5.52 6.30 -12.06
N ASN A 67 6.60 6.17 -11.27
CA ASN A 67 7.38 4.94 -11.15
C ASN A 67 7.37 4.35 -9.73
N LEU A 68 6.28 4.53 -8.99
CA LEU A 68 6.16 3.98 -7.65
C LEU A 68 4.70 3.69 -7.31
N ILE A 69 4.44 2.43 -7.01
CA ILE A 69 3.17 1.93 -6.52
C ILE A 69 3.36 1.20 -5.20
N VAL A 70 2.26 1.05 -4.46
CA VAL A 70 2.18 0.17 -3.30
C VAL A 70 0.93 -0.70 -3.40
N LYS A 71 1.09 -2.01 -3.22
CA LYS A 71 -0.04 -2.94 -3.10
C LYS A 71 -0.43 -3.07 -1.64
N ILE A 72 -1.71 -2.90 -1.35
CA ILE A 72 -2.30 -2.91 -0.02
C ILE A 72 -3.32 -4.04 0.06
N CYS A 73 -3.48 -4.64 1.25
CA CYS A 73 -4.56 -5.56 1.54
C CYS A 73 -5.28 -5.21 2.84
N PHE A 74 -6.60 -5.43 2.88
CA PHE A 74 -7.41 -5.40 4.10
C PHE A 74 -7.82 -6.83 4.48
N ARG A 75 -7.15 -7.41 5.49
CA ARG A 75 -7.47 -8.75 5.99
C ARG A 75 -8.30 -8.73 7.27
N GLU A 76 -8.21 -7.65 8.04
CA GLU A 76 -8.87 -7.48 9.32
C GLU A 76 -9.55 -6.10 9.40
N PRO A 77 -10.64 -5.92 10.18
CA PRO A 77 -11.48 -4.72 10.15
C PRO A 77 -10.77 -3.40 10.52
N ASP A 78 -9.63 -3.47 11.21
CA ASP A 78 -8.85 -2.32 11.68
C ASP A 78 -7.40 -2.32 11.22
N VAL A 79 -7.07 -3.18 10.25
CA VAL A 79 -5.68 -3.45 9.89
C VAL A 79 -5.49 -3.58 8.38
N PHE A 80 -4.37 -3.03 7.91
CA PHE A 80 -3.92 -3.17 6.53
C PHE A 80 -2.50 -3.71 6.46
N GLY A 81 -2.19 -4.30 5.30
CA GLY A 81 -0.87 -4.84 4.99
C GLY A 81 -0.27 -4.22 3.74
N VAL A 82 1.06 -4.22 3.66
CA VAL A 82 1.82 -3.84 2.47
C VAL A 82 2.34 -5.09 1.76
N LEU A 83 1.77 -5.37 0.59
CA LEU A 83 2.08 -6.55 -0.22
C LEU A 83 3.18 -6.32 -1.25
N TYR A 84 3.40 -5.09 -1.69
CA TYR A 84 4.42 -4.74 -2.68
C TYR A 84 4.73 -3.25 -2.60
N ILE A 85 5.99 -2.87 -2.86
CA ILE A 85 6.42 -1.48 -3.07
C ILE A 85 7.47 -1.49 -4.16
N GLY A 86 7.28 -0.69 -5.20
CA GLY A 86 8.23 -0.60 -6.31
C GLY A 86 7.60 -0.08 -7.59
N ALA A 87 8.25 -0.36 -8.71
CA ALA A 87 7.80 0.05 -10.04
C ALA A 87 6.59 -0.78 -10.50
N PRO A 88 5.62 -0.20 -11.25
CA PRO A 88 4.50 -0.94 -11.81
C PRO A 88 4.92 -2.17 -12.64
N GLU A 89 6.02 -2.07 -13.36
CA GLU A 89 6.50 -3.10 -14.29
C GLU A 89 7.01 -4.34 -13.52
N GLU A 90 7.67 -4.13 -12.39
CA GLU A 90 8.20 -5.20 -11.53
C GLU A 90 7.10 -5.91 -10.71
N ALA A 91 5.96 -5.24 -10.51
CA ALA A 91 4.84 -5.82 -9.79
C ALA A 91 4.23 -7.01 -10.54
N ALA A 92 4.18 -6.95 -11.87
CA ALA A 92 3.67 -8.04 -12.72
C ALA A 92 4.57 -9.29 -12.68
N GLU A 93 5.88 -9.10 -12.47
CA GLU A 93 6.85 -10.20 -12.39
C GLU A 93 6.81 -10.92 -11.02
N THR A 94 6.37 -10.21 -9.97
CA THR A 94 6.33 -10.74 -8.60
C THR A 94 5.15 -11.70 -8.37
N GLU A 95 4.18 -11.79 -9.28
CA GLU A 95 3.01 -12.67 -9.17
C GLU A 95 3.30 -14.17 -9.41
N VAL A 96 4.56 -14.54 -9.68
CA VAL A 96 4.97 -15.91 -10.07
C VAL A 96 5.41 -16.81 -8.90
N GLU A 97 5.63 -16.30 -7.69
CA GLU A 97 5.98 -17.15 -6.54
C GLU A 97 4.73 -17.63 -5.78
N ILE A 98 4.13 -18.73 -6.26
CA ILE A 98 3.34 -19.64 -5.43
C ILE A 98 3.88 -21.05 -5.64
N THR A 99 4.66 -21.54 -4.68
CA THR A 99 4.86 -22.96 -4.40
C THR A 99 4.64 -23.18 -2.91
#